data_AF-A0AAN8UUG0-F1
#
_entry.id   AF-A0AAN8UUG0-F1
#
_cell.length_a   1.000
_cell.length_b   1.000
_cell.length_c   1.000
_cell.angle_alpha   90.00
_cell.angle_beta   90.00
_cell.angle_gamma   90.00
#
_symmetry.space_group_name_H-M   'P 1'
#
loop_
_entity.id
_entity.type
_entity.pdbx_description
1 polymer ?
#
loop_
_entity_poly.entity_id
_entity_poly.type
_entity_poly.pdbx_seq_one_letter_code
_entity_poly.pdbx_strand_id
1 'polypeptide(L)'
;MTCAHGVGNRLIQEMFNHSGETVYEHFHRVLGVINKLAKDIIKPHPHYNDGNCIGAIDSTHIKVHLPRDEEIPYIGRKGYPMQN
;
A
#
# COMPACT_ATOMS: atom_id res chain seq x y z
N MET A 1 1.81 -8.46 7.61
CA MET A 1 1.60 -8.37 6.15
C MET A 1 0.19 -8.89 5.88
N THR A 2 -0.69 -8.00 5.46
CA THR A 2 -2.14 -8.22 5.38
C THR A 2 -2.51 -8.30 3.91
N CYS A 3 -2.86 -9.50 3.45
CA CYS A 3 -3.14 -9.75 2.04
C CYS A 3 -4.66 -9.81 1.87
N ALA A 4 -5.28 -8.64 1.74
CA ALA A 4 -6.71 -8.39 1.51
C ALA A 4 -7.69 -8.99 2.57
N HIS A 5 -8.72 -8.23 2.93
CA HIS A 5 -9.67 -8.57 4.01
C HIS A 5 -9.03 -8.91 5.36
N GLY A 6 -7.93 -8.24 5.74
CA GLY A 6 -7.30 -8.49 7.04
C GLY A 6 -6.58 -9.83 7.15
N VAL A 7 -6.55 -10.65 6.10
CA VAL A 7 -6.04 -12.01 6.18
C VAL A 7 -4.52 -11.99 6.32
N GLY A 8 -4.05 -12.60 7.41
CA GLY A 8 -2.62 -12.76 7.67
C GLY A 8 -1.99 -13.84 6.80
N ASN A 9 -0.70 -13.70 6.51
CA ASN A 9 0.06 -14.62 5.66
C ASN A 9 -0.07 -16.10 6.10
N ARG A 10 -0.20 -16.37 7.41
CA ARG A 10 -0.37 -17.72 7.95
C ARG A 10 -1.66 -18.39 7.46
N LEU A 11 -2.78 -17.67 7.42
CA LEU A 11 -4.04 -18.23 6.93
C LEU A 11 -3.96 -18.51 5.42
N ILE A 12 -3.25 -17.68 4.66
CA ILE A 12 -3.05 -17.89 3.22
C ILE A 12 -2.20 -19.13 2.97
N GLN A 13 -1.14 -19.33 3.76
CA GLN A 13 -0.35 -20.55 3.69
C GLN A 13 -1.20 -21.79 3.97
N GLU A 14 -2.09 -21.74 4.96
CA GLU A 14 -3.03 -22.82 5.30
C GLU A 14 -4.06 -23.05 4.19
N MET A 15 -4.63 -21.99 3.61
CA MET A 15 -5.63 -22.07 2.53
C MET A 15 -5.07 -22.65 1.24
N PHE A 16 -3.88 -22.19 0.83
CA PHE A 16 -3.26 -22.62 -0.42
C PHE A 16 -2.34 -23.83 -0.22
N ASN A 17 -2.16 -24.29 1.01
CA ASN A 17 -1.24 -25.37 1.39
C ASN A 17 0.17 -25.17 0.79
N HIS A 18 0.65 -23.94 0.85
CA HIS A 18 1.93 -23.52 0.29
C HIS A 18 2.75 -22.73 1.30
N SER A 19 4.07 -22.70 1.10
CA SER A 19 4.97 -21.96 1.99
C SER A 19 4.69 -20.45 1.93
N GLY A 20 5.05 -19.75 3.00
CA GLY A 20 4.97 -18.29 3.04
C GLY A 20 5.82 -17.60 1.96
N GLU A 21 6.91 -18.23 1.53
CA GLU A 21 7.78 -17.75 0.45
C GLU A 21 7.06 -17.82 -0.90
N THR A 22 6.39 -18.94 -1.20
CA THR A 22 5.61 -19.11 -2.44
C THR A 22 4.45 -18.12 -2.48
N VAL A 23 3.74 -17.94 -1.36
CA VAL A 23 2.68 -16.92 -1.24
C VAL A 23 3.24 -15.52 -1.47
N TYR A 24 4.39 -15.21 -0.87
CA TYR A 24 5.06 -13.92 -1.03
C TYR A 24 5.45 -13.67 -2.49
N GLU A 25 6.05 -14.64 -3.17
CA GLU A 25 6.46 -14.53 -4.58
C GLU A 25 5.27 -14.21 -5.48
N HIS A 26 4.18 -14.97 -5.36
CA HIS A 26 2.98 -14.75 -6.16
C HIS A 26 2.32 -13.39 -5.86
N PHE A 27 2.28 -12.99 -4.59
CA PHE A 27 1.78 -11.66 -4.21
C PHE A 27 2.59 -10.54 -4.88
N HIS A 28 3.93 -10.63 -4.83
CA HIS A 28 4.80 -9.61 -5.43
C HIS A 28 4.72 -9.59 -6.95
N ARG A 29 4.53 -10.75 -7.58
CA ARG A 29 4.30 -10.84 -9.03
C ARG A 29 3.03 -10.11 -9.44
N VAL A 30 1.92 -10.32 -8.73
CA VAL A 30 0.65 -9.64 -8.98
C VAL A 30 0.77 -8.13 -8.71
N LEU A 31 1.40 -7.76 -7.59
CA LEU A 31 1.66 -6.35 -7.25
C LEU A 31 2.47 -5.65 -8.35
N GLY A 32 3.46 -6.34 -8.93
CA GLY A 32 4.24 -5.82 -10.05
C GLY A 32 3.39 -5.54 -11.30
N VAL A 33 2.41 -6.39 -11.61
CA VAL A 33 1.47 -6.17 -12.73
C VAL A 33 0.52 -5.02 -12.43
N ILE A 34 -0.02 -4.95 -11.21
CA ILE A 34 -0.89 -3.85 -10.78
C ILE A 34 -0.15 -2.52 -10.86
N ASN A 35 1.12 -2.45 -10.43
CA ASN A 35 1.94 -1.25 -10.54
C ASN A 35 2.16 -0.81 -12.00
N LYS A 36 2.29 -1.77 -12.94
CA LYS A 36 2.36 -1.44 -14.37
C LYS A 36 1.03 -0.88 -14.86
N LEU A 37 -0.09 -1.51 -14.49
CA LEU A 37 -1.44 -1.07 -14.84
C LEU A 37 -1.78 0.31 -14.24
N ALA A 38 -1.33 0.59 -13.02
CA ALA A 38 -1.55 1.86 -12.35
C ALA A 38 -1.00 3.04 -13.15
N LYS A 39 0.12 2.87 -13.86
CA LYS A 39 0.65 3.90 -14.76
C LYS A 39 -0.31 4.25 -15.90
N ASP A 40 -1.12 3.29 -16.32
CA ASP A 40 -2.10 3.48 -17.38
C ASP A 40 -3.40 4.08 -16.91
N ILE A 41 -3.81 3.76 -15.68
CA ILE A 41 -5.06 4.23 -15.06
C ILE A 41 -4.88 5.60 -14.39
N ILE A 42 -3.79 5.79 -13.65
CA ILE A 42 -3.49 7.02 -12.92
C ILE A 42 -2.75 7.97 -13.88
N LYS A 43 -3.49 8.52 -14.84
CA LYS A 43 -3.02 9.55 -15.77
C LYS A 43 -3.77 10.86 -15.52
N PRO A 44 -3.10 12.02 -15.60
CA PRO A 44 -3.78 13.31 -15.58
C PRO A 44 -4.74 13.40 -16.78
N HIS A 45 -5.90 14.02 -16.57
CA HIS A 45 -6.90 14.15 -17.62
C HIS A 45 -6.36 15.04 -18.77
N PRO A 46 -6.64 14.76 -20.06
CA PRO A 46 -6.01 15.48 -21.17
C PRO A 46 -6.28 17.00 -21.23
N HIS A 47 -7.36 17.47 -20.62
CA HIS A 47 -7.72 18.91 -20.52
C HIS A 47 -7.31 19.55 -19.19
N TYR A 48 -6.47 18.87 -18.40
CA TYR A 48 -6.07 19.27 -17.06
C TYR A 48 -4.80 20.16 -17.09
N ASN A 49 -4.80 21.22 -17.91
CA ASN A 49 -3.63 22.07 -18.13
C ASN A 49 -3.69 23.44 -17.43
N ASP A 50 -4.62 23.65 -16.48
CA ASP A 50 -4.67 24.91 -15.68
C ASP A 50 -4.09 24.78 -14.27
N GLY A 51 -3.58 23.61 -13.88
CA GLY A 51 -2.92 23.44 -12.60
C GLY A 51 -2.48 21.99 -12.36
N ASN A 52 -1.34 21.82 -11.71
CA ASN A 52 -0.69 20.54 -11.35
C ASN A 52 -1.52 19.67 -10.39
N CYS A 53 -2.81 19.45 -10.64
CA CYS A 53 -3.65 18.67 -9.76
C CYS A 53 -3.87 17.29 -10.38
N ILE A 54 -3.01 16.34 -10.01
CA ILE A 54 -3.42 14.93 -10.08
C ILE A 54 -4.68 14.85 -9.19
N GLY A 55 -5.81 14.40 -9.73
CA GLY A 55 -7.09 14.39 -9.00
C GLY A 55 -6.95 13.82 -7.58
N ALA A 56 -7.74 14.33 -6.63
CA ALA A 56 -7.58 14.03 -5.21
C ALA A 56 -7.50 12.50 -4.96
N ILE A 57 -6.30 12.03 -4.62
CA ILE A 57 -6.07 10.68 -4.12
C ILE A 57 -6.32 10.77 -2.62
N ASP A 58 -7.45 10.23 -2.16
CA ASP A 58 -7.75 10.18 -0.73
C ASP A 58 -6.64 9.39 -0.03
N SER A 59 -5.89 10.08 0.83
CA SER A 59 -4.70 9.53 1.47
C SER A 59 -5.10 8.51 2.52
N THR A 60 -4.65 7.26 2.35
CA THR A 60 -4.91 6.21 3.33
C THR A 60 -3.89 6.30 4.46
N HIS A 61 -4.35 6.60 5.67
CA HIS A 61 -3.47 6.67 6.83
C HIS A 61 -3.10 5.26 7.30
N ILE A 62 -1.86 4.85 7.03
CA ILE A 62 -1.32 3.54 7.43
C ILE A 62 -0.47 3.72 8.68
N LYS A 63 -0.67 2.84 9.68
CA LYS A 63 0.18 2.80 10.87
C LYS A 63 1.58 2.29 10.50
N VAL A 64 2.62 3.03 10.89
CA VAL A 64 4.02 2.70 10.60
C VAL A 64 4.72 2.26 11.88
N HIS A 65 5.73 1.40 11.74
CA HIS A 65 6.69 1.10 12.81
C HIS A 65 8.02 1.77 12.42
N LEU A 66 8.47 2.73 13.24
CA LEU A 66 9.70 3.48 13.03
C LEU A 66 10.65 3.26 14.22
N PRO A 67 11.95 3.51 14.04
CA PRO A 67 12.87 3.69 15.17
C PRO A 67 12.38 4.80 16.10
N ARG A 68 12.56 4.67 17.42
CA ARG A 68 11.99 5.59 18.42
C ARG A 68 12.39 7.06 18.23
N ASP A 69 13.61 7.27 17.74
CA ASP A 69 14.21 8.56 17.43
C ASP A 69 13.57 9.24 16.21
N GLU A 70 12.92 8.47 15.34
CA GLU A 70 12.25 8.94 14.13
C GLU A 70 10.72 8.97 14.27
N GLU A 71 10.14 8.56 15.41
CA GLU A 71 8.67 8.46 15.54
C GLU A 71 7.98 9.83 15.60
N ILE A 72 8.57 10.80 16.32
CA ILE A 72 7.92 12.08 16.66
C ILE A 72 7.40 12.84 15.43
N PRO A 73 8.16 12.97 14.31
CA PRO A 73 7.70 13.67 13.11
C PRO A 73 6.49 13.01 12.42
N TYR A 74 6.22 11.73 12.68
CA TYR A 74 5.20 10.94 11.99
C TYR A 74 3.96 10.70 12.87
N ILE A 75 3.92 11.20 14.10
CA ILE A 75 2.72 11.11 14.96
C ILE A 75 1.65 12.07 14.43
N GLY A 76 0.64 11.52 13.76
CA GLY A 76 -0.52 12.29 13.31
C GLY A 76 -1.58 12.46 14.40
N ARG A 77 -2.75 12.98 14.00
CA ARG A 77 -3.90 13.26 14.88
C ARG A 77 -4.33 12.09 15.79
N LYS A 78 -4.09 10.84 15.38
CA LYS A 78 -4.49 9.64 16.14
C LYS A 78 -3.49 9.22 17.24
N GLY A 79 -2.39 9.95 17.42
CA GLY A 79 -1.44 9.72 18.52
C GLY A 79 -0.53 8.51 18.34
N TYR A 80 -0.46 7.94 17.13
CA TYR A 80 0.52 6.93 16.74
C TYR A 80 1.18 7.31 15.42
N PRO A 81 2.41 6.82 15.13
CA PRO A 81 3.09 7.09 13.87
C PRO A 81 2.27 6.61 12.66
N MET A 82 2.03 7.51 11.71
CA MET A 82 1.22 7.29 10.51
C MET A 82 1.91 7.86 9.27
N GLN A 83 1.68 7.21 8.12
CA GLN A 83 2.09 7.69 6.81
C GLN A 83 0.89 7.69 5.87
N ASN A 84 0.85 8.72 5.02
CA ASN A 84 -0.14 8.93 3.97
C ASN A 84 0.34 8.34 2.64
#